data_AF-X0PLC8-F1
#
_entry.id   AF-X0PLC8-F1
#
_cell.length_a   1.000
_cell.length_b   1.000
_cell.length_c   1.000
_cell.angle_alpha   90.00
_cell.angle_beta   90.00
_cell.angle_gamma   90.00
#
_symmetry.space_group_name_H-M   'P 1'
#
loop_
_entity.id
_entity.type
_entity.pdbx_description
1 polymer ?
#
loop_
_entity_poly.entity_id
_entity_poly.type
_entity_poly.pdbx_seq_one_letter_code
_entity_poly.pdbx_strand_id
1 'polypeptide(L)'
;MTGGVAVILGRTGRNFAAGMSGGVAYVYDWTHDFAKKCNRDLVDLYHLDEAGDDSILKELLKKHVQYTDSETARKILDNWDTEKKTFIKVYPRDYHKMRKLIREYTKPGISEEKVIEKAFYTATSQD
;
A
#
# COMPACT_ATOMS: atom_id res chain seq x y z
N MET A 1 12.06 -1.49 2.00
CA MET A 1 11.41 -1.67 0.68
C MET A 1 11.39 -0.32 -0.01
N THR A 2 11.75 -0.28 -1.30
CA THR A 2 11.92 0.94 -2.10
C THR A 2 10.95 1.05 -3.29
N GLY A 3 10.15 0.00 -3.54
CA GLY A 3 9.18 -0.06 -4.62
C GLY A 3 8.43 -1.39 -4.63
N GLY A 4 7.44 -1.49 -5.52
CA GLY A 4 6.62 -2.70 -5.68
C GLY A 4 5.42 -2.78 -4.72
N VAL A 5 4.75 -3.93 -4.74
CA VAL A 5 3.59 -4.25 -3.90
C VAL A 5 3.85 -5.56 -3.17
N ALA A 6 3.67 -5.58 -1.85
CA ALA A 6 3.72 -6.80 -1.04
C ALA A 6 2.36 -7.10 -0.41
N VAL A 7 1.95 -8.37 -0.40
CA VAL A 7 0.73 -8.82 0.26
C VAL A 7 1.11 -9.89 1.28
N ILE A 8 0.70 -9.70 2.53
CA ILE A 8 1.02 -10.58 3.65
C ILE A 8 -0.31 -11.11 4.21
N LEU A 9 -0.58 -12.39 3.98
CA LEU A 9 -1.77 -13.10 4.47
C LEU A 9 -1.51 -13.80 5.81
N GLY A 10 -0.52 -13.29 6.54
CA GLY A 10 0.17 -13.94 7.64
C GLY A 10 0.35 -12.98 8.83
N ARG A 11 0.67 -13.54 10.01
CA ARG A 11 1.20 -12.71 11.11
C ARG A 11 2.54 -12.12 10.70
N THR A 12 2.82 -10.89 11.13
CA THR A 12 4.11 -10.23 10.94
C THR A 12 4.95 -10.27 12.21
N GLY A 13 6.26 -10.09 12.04
CA GLY A 13 7.22 -9.87 13.11
C GLY A 13 7.29 -8.41 13.56
N ARG A 14 8.08 -8.16 14.61
CA ARG A 14 8.37 -6.81 15.11
C ARG A 14 9.19 -6.00 14.09
N ASN A 15 9.07 -4.68 14.18
CA ASN A 15 9.80 -3.72 13.36
C ASN A 15 9.48 -3.83 11.85
N PHE A 16 8.26 -4.24 11.52
CA PHE A 16 7.78 -4.29 10.13
C PHE A 16 7.86 -2.89 9.50
N ALA A 17 8.20 -2.82 8.21
CA ALA A 17 8.33 -1.57 7.45
C ALA A 17 9.42 -0.59 7.90
N ALA A 18 10.35 -1.00 8.77
CA ALA A 18 11.54 -0.20 9.05
C ALA A 18 12.32 0.11 7.75
N GLY A 19 12.62 1.39 7.52
CA GLY A 19 13.28 1.84 6.29
C GLY A 19 12.46 1.64 5.01
N MET A 20 11.14 1.50 5.10
CA MET A 20 10.27 1.43 3.93
C MET A 20 10.06 2.84 3.36
N SER A 21 10.75 3.15 2.26
CA SER A 21 10.72 4.46 1.61
C SER A 21 9.91 4.49 0.31
N GLY A 22 9.51 3.33 -0.22
CA GLY A 22 8.69 3.27 -1.43
C GLY A 22 7.95 1.94 -1.58
N GLY A 23 6.92 1.94 -2.44
CA GLY A 23 6.00 0.82 -2.63
C GLY A 23 4.82 0.84 -1.66
N VAL A 24 4.03 -0.24 -1.68
CA VAL A 24 2.85 -0.43 -0.82
C VAL A 24 2.86 -1.85 -0.27
N ALA A 25 2.51 -2.01 1.01
CA ALA A 25 2.26 -3.34 1.57
C ALA A 25 0.83 -3.45 2.10
N TYR A 26 0.22 -4.62 1.93
CA TYR A 26 -1.07 -4.99 2.47
C TYR A 26 -0.90 -6.11 3.47
N VAL A 27 -1.35 -5.92 4.71
CA VAL A 27 -1.25 -6.90 5.78
C VAL A 27 -2.64 -7.30 6.21
N TYR A 28 -2.96 -8.59 6.12
CA TYR A 28 -4.19 -9.15 6.66
C TYR A 28 -4.02 -9.31 8.19
N ASP A 29 -4.58 -8.40 8.99
CA ASP A 29 -4.39 -8.36 10.45
C ASP A 29 -5.61 -8.88 11.23
N TRP A 30 -5.88 -10.17 11.11
CA TRP A 30 -6.99 -10.81 11.84
C TRP A 30 -6.79 -10.86 13.35
N THR A 31 -5.56 -10.60 13.83
CA THR A 31 -5.24 -10.53 15.26
C THR A 31 -5.36 -9.12 15.83
N HIS A 32 -5.56 -8.11 15.00
CA HIS A 32 -5.62 -6.70 15.40
C HIS A 32 -4.41 -6.24 16.24
N ASP A 33 -3.23 -6.82 15.97
CA ASP A 33 -1.99 -6.55 16.71
C ASP A 33 -0.88 -5.94 15.83
N PHE A 34 -1.13 -5.79 14.53
CA PHE A 34 -0.13 -5.38 13.54
C PHE A 34 0.44 -3.99 13.83
N ALA A 35 -0.41 -3.04 14.21
CA ALA A 35 0.00 -1.66 14.46
C ALA A 35 1.10 -1.54 15.53
N LYS A 36 1.12 -2.46 16.52
CA LYS A 36 2.15 -2.50 17.58
C LYS A 36 3.49 -3.06 17.11
N LYS A 37 3.50 -3.74 15.95
CA LYS A 37 4.68 -4.38 15.37
C LYS A 37 5.27 -3.58 14.21
N CYS A 38 4.56 -2.57 13.72
CA CYS A 38 5.01 -1.72 12.63
C CYS A 38 5.93 -0.61 13.16
N ASN A 39 7.10 -0.46 12.54
CA ASN A 39 7.85 0.78 12.64
C ASN A 39 7.11 1.84 11.82
N ARG A 40 6.81 2.99 12.44
CA ARG A 40 6.01 4.07 11.83
C ARG A 40 6.84 5.31 11.50
N ASP A 41 8.17 5.21 11.53
CA ASP A 41 9.07 6.36 11.33
C ASP A 41 8.84 6.98 9.95
N LEU A 42 8.72 6.14 8.91
CA LEU A 42 8.56 6.57 7.51
C LEU A 42 7.18 6.23 6.90
N VAL A 43 6.37 5.43 7.59
CA VAL A 43 5.13 4.89 7.03
C VAL A 43 3.92 5.27 7.86
N ASP A 44 2.80 5.41 7.17
CA ASP A 44 1.47 5.49 7.76
C ASP A 44 0.69 4.21 7.50
N LEU A 45 -0.27 3.96 8.37
CA LEU A 45 -1.19 2.84 8.30
C LEU A 45 -2.57 3.37 7.91
N TYR A 46 -3.17 2.77 6.90
CA TYR A 46 -4.48 3.13 6.39
C TYR A 46 -5.38 1.90 6.32
N HIS A 47 -6.69 2.12 6.41
CA HIS A 47 -7.63 1.13 5.93
C HIS A 47 -7.61 1.07 4.40
N LEU A 48 -8.12 -0.02 3.84
CA LEU A 48 -8.36 -0.07 2.40
C LEU A 48 -9.35 1.03 1.99
N ASP A 49 -9.21 1.53 0.77
CA ASP A 49 -9.99 2.60 0.16
C ASP A 49 -9.80 4.00 0.81
N GLU A 50 -9.01 4.12 1.88
CA GLU A 50 -8.74 5.41 2.56
C GLU A 50 -7.68 6.24 1.84
N ALA A 51 -6.65 5.59 1.28
CA ALA A 51 -5.48 6.28 0.72
C ALA A 51 -4.95 5.59 -0.55
N GLY A 52 -5.33 6.09 -1.72
CA GLY A 52 -4.85 5.60 -3.02
C GLY A 52 -5.75 4.51 -3.63
N ASP A 53 -5.21 3.73 -4.56
CA ASP A 53 -5.91 2.63 -5.23
C ASP A 53 -5.46 1.29 -4.63
N ASP A 54 -6.42 0.42 -4.32
CA ASP A 54 -6.23 -0.91 -3.72
C ASP A 54 -6.72 -2.07 -4.59
N SER A 55 -7.15 -1.79 -5.83
CA SER A 55 -7.63 -2.80 -6.78
C SER A 55 -6.61 -3.93 -7.02
N ILE A 56 -5.32 -3.60 -7.02
CA ILE A 56 -4.21 -4.53 -7.19
C ILE A 56 -4.19 -5.64 -6.13
N LEU A 57 -4.67 -5.38 -4.90
CA LEU A 57 -4.70 -6.38 -3.83
C LEU A 57 -5.58 -7.58 -4.23
N LYS A 58 -6.77 -7.31 -4.75
CA LYS A 58 -7.71 -8.36 -5.15
C LYS A 58 -7.17 -9.17 -6.33
N GLU A 59 -6.46 -8.54 -7.25
CA GLU A 59 -5.79 -9.24 -8.36
C GLU A 59 -4.64 -10.13 -7.87
N LEU A 60 -3.81 -9.64 -6.96
CA LEU A 60 -2.71 -10.41 -6.39
C LEU A 60 -3.21 -11.61 -5.57
N LEU A 61 -4.31 -11.46 -4.83
CA LEU A 61 -4.96 -12.57 -4.15
C LEU A 61 -5.45 -13.63 -5.13
N LYS A 62 -6.11 -13.24 -6.22
CA LYS A 62 -6.57 -14.18 -7.26
C LYS A 62 -5.42 -14.94 -7.90
N LYS A 63 -4.34 -14.24 -8.26
CA LYS A 63 -3.10 -14.85 -8.78
C LYS A 63 -2.47 -15.80 -7.75
N HIS A 64 -2.47 -15.41 -6.48
CA HIS A 64 -1.94 -16.27 -5.43
C HIS A 64 -2.74 -17.58 -5.33
N VAL A 65 -4.08 -17.53 -5.30
CA VAL A 65 -4.92 -18.75 -5.33
C VAL A 65 -4.62 -19.58 -6.57
N GLN A 66 -4.53 -18.96 -7.74
CA GLN A 66 -4.25 -19.67 -9.00
C GLN A 66 -2.89 -20.39 -8.98
N TYR A 67 -1.87 -19.81 -8.36
CA TYR A 67 -0.52 -20.35 -8.38
C TYR A 67 -0.20 -21.29 -7.21
N THR A 68 -0.96 -21.24 -6.12
CA THR A 68 -0.63 -21.97 -4.88
C THR A 68 -1.77 -22.76 -4.28
N ASP A 69 -2.99 -22.66 -4.83
CA ASP A 69 -4.22 -23.20 -4.24
C ASP A 69 -4.48 -22.76 -2.79
N SER A 70 -3.96 -21.59 -2.40
CA SER A 70 -4.07 -21.04 -1.04
C SER A 70 -5.53 -20.94 -0.55
N GLU A 71 -5.86 -21.76 0.45
CA GLU A 71 -7.17 -21.73 1.13
C GLU A 71 -7.43 -20.39 1.81
N THR A 72 -6.39 -19.79 2.42
CA THR A 72 -6.50 -18.48 3.09
C THR A 72 -6.90 -17.40 2.10
N ALA A 73 -6.23 -17.31 0.94
CA ALA A 73 -6.58 -16.31 -0.06
C ALA A 73 -7.95 -16.57 -0.70
N ARG A 74 -8.34 -17.85 -0.88
CA ARG A 74 -9.67 -18.22 -1.36
C ARG A 74 -10.76 -17.74 -0.39
N LYS A 75 -10.61 -18.04 0.91
CA LYS A 75 -11.54 -17.58 1.95
C LYS A 75 -11.69 -16.06 1.96
N ILE A 76 -10.58 -15.33 1.84
CA ILE A 76 -10.58 -13.86 1.78
C ILE A 76 -11.36 -13.37 0.56
N LEU A 77 -11.14 -13.98 -0.61
CA LEU A 77 -11.84 -13.60 -1.84
C LEU A 77 -13.33 -13.92 -1.80
N ASP A 78 -13.71 -15.07 -1.24
CA ASP A 78 -15.10 -15.51 -1.11
C ASP A 78 -15.91 -14.60 -0.16
N ASN A 79 -15.24 -13.99 0.83
CA ASN A 79 -15.85 -13.11 1.84
C ASN A 79 -15.34 -11.66 1.74
N TRP A 80 -15.00 -11.22 0.52
CA TRP A 80 -14.22 -10.00 0.27
C TRP A 80 -14.72 -8.76 1.02
N ASP A 81 -16.02 -8.45 0.97
CA ASP A 81 -16.56 -7.20 1.53
C ASP A 81 -16.42 -7.10 3.05
N THR A 82 -16.35 -8.25 3.72
CA THR A 82 -16.09 -8.34 5.16
C THR A 82 -14.58 -8.37 5.42
N GLU A 83 -13.86 -9.27 4.75
CA GLU A 83 -12.44 -9.53 5.02
C GLU A 83 -11.54 -8.36 4.64
N LYS A 84 -11.94 -7.53 3.66
CA LYS A 84 -11.20 -6.32 3.27
C LYS A 84 -11.02 -5.34 4.43
N LYS A 85 -11.93 -5.32 5.41
CA LYS A 85 -11.87 -4.44 6.58
C LYS A 85 -10.75 -4.82 7.57
N THR A 86 -10.29 -6.06 7.48
CA THR A 86 -9.20 -6.61 8.30
C THR A 86 -7.82 -6.29 7.73
N PHE A 87 -7.75 -5.79 6.49
CA PHE A 87 -6.49 -5.38 5.89
C PHE A 87 -6.04 -4.01 6.40
N ILE A 88 -4.75 -3.93 6.68
CA ILE A 88 -4.03 -2.68 6.90
C ILE A 88 -3.11 -2.43 5.71
N LYS A 89 -3.24 -1.25 5.11
CA LYS A 89 -2.32 -0.74 4.10
C LYS A 89 -1.18 -0.01 4.79
N VAL A 90 0.04 -0.40 4.45
CA VAL A 90 1.27 0.29 4.86
C VAL A 90 1.77 1.12 3.69
N TYR A 91 1.84 2.42 3.87
CA TYR A 91 2.16 3.37 2.82
C TYR A 91 3.21 4.38 3.32
N PRO A 92 4.41 4.43 2.72
CA PRO A 92 5.41 5.42 3.09
C PRO A 92 4.90 6.85 2.84
N ARG A 93 5.05 7.73 3.84
CA ARG A 93 4.46 9.08 3.83
C ARG A 93 4.90 9.91 2.63
N ASP A 94 6.21 9.99 2.39
CA ASP A 94 6.75 10.78 1.29
C ASP A 94 6.41 10.19 -0.07
N TYR A 95 6.44 8.86 -0.18
CA TYR A 95 6.01 8.15 -1.38
C TYR A 95 4.53 8.39 -1.68
N HIS A 96 3.67 8.39 -0.65
CA HIS A 96 2.25 8.70 -0.76
C HIS A 96 2.03 10.14 -1.21
N LYS A 97 2.69 11.11 -0.56
CA LYS A 97 2.65 12.54 -0.92
C LYS A 97 3.03 12.74 -2.39
N MET A 98 4.15 12.16 -2.82
CA MET A 98 4.61 12.24 -4.21
C MET A 98 3.62 11.63 -5.20
N ARG A 99 3.09 10.43 -4.92
CA ARG A 99 2.10 9.77 -5.80
C ARG A 99 0.81 10.57 -5.92
N LYS A 100 0.36 11.20 -4.83
CA LYS A 100 -0.81 12.08 -4.82
C LYS A 100 -0.59 13.30 -5.72
N LEU A 101 0.55 13.99 -5.57
CA LEU A 101 0.90 15.16 -6.38
C LEU A 101 1.05 14.82 -7.87
N ILE A 102 1.73 13.72 -8.19
CA ILE A 102 1.85 13.25 -9.58
C ILE A 102 0.47 13.03 -10.19
N ARG A 103 -0.44 12.36 -9.47
CA ARG A 103 -1.82 12.13 -9.94
C ARG A 103 -2.57 13.44 -10.16
N GLU A 104 -2.45 14.39 -9.24
CA GLU A 104 -3.11 15.71 -9.33
C GLU A 104 -2.62 16.55 -10.51
N TYR A 105 -1.32 16.47 -10.82
CA TYR A 105 -0.70 17.25 -11.89
C TYR A 105 -0.70 16.56 -13.25
N THR A 106 -0.98 15.25 -13.30
CA THR A 106 -1.18 14.53 -14.55
C THR A 106 -2.40 15.09 -15.28
N LYS A 107 -2.17 15.75 -16.42
CA LYS A 107 -3.21 16.30 -17.30
C LYS A 107 -2.89 15.96 -18.75
N PRO A 108 -3.91 15.80 -19.61
CA PRO A 108 -3.70 15.61 -21.04
C PRO A 108 -2.79 16.69 -21.63
N GLY A 109 -1.78 16.30 -22.41
CA GLY A 109 -0.84 17.22 -23.07
C GLY A 109 0.35 17.70 -22.23
N ILE A 110 0.47 17.29 -20.95
CA ILE A 110 1.66 17.56 -20.13
C ILE A 110 2.54 16.31 -20.12
N SER A 111 3.84 16.47 -20.37
CA SER A 111 4.81 15.38 -20.28
C SER A 111 4.99 14.90 -18.85
N GLU A 112 5.20 13.59 -18.68
CA GLU A 112 5.40 12.97 -17.37
C GLU A 112 6.57 13.60 -16.59
N GLU A 113 7.68 13.92 -17.28
CA GLU A 113 8.83 14.61 -16.69
C GLU A 113 8.45 15.93 -16.01
N LYS A 114 7.61 16.76 -16.66
CA LYS A 114 7.17 18.05 -16.10
C LYS A 114 6.23 17.86 -14.92
N VAL A 115 5.41 16.80 -14.95
CA VAL A 115 4.54 16.42 -13.83
C VAL A 115 5.38 16.02 -12.62
N ILE A 116 6.39 15.17 -12.82
CA ILE A 116 7.30 14.71 -11.76
C ILE A 116 8.10 15.88 -11.18
N GLU A 117 8.67 16.73 -12.05
CA GLU A 117 9.42 17.92 -11.64
C GLU A 117 8.56 18.84 -10.76
N LYS A 118 7.34 19.17 -11.22
CA LYS A 118 6.41 20.00 -10.46
C LYS A 118 6.00 19.36 -9.12
N ALA A 119 5.71 18.06 -9.13
CA ALA A 119 5.38 17.32 -7.91
C ALA A 119 6.55 17.34 -6.91
N PHE A 120 7.78 17.18 -7.39
CA PHE A 120 8.99 17.18 -6.57
C PHE A 120 9.17 18.53 -5.88
N TYR A 121 9.20 19.64 -6.63
CA TYR A 121 9.34 20.97 -6.05
C TYR A 121 8.23 21.28 -5.05
N THR A 122 6.98 20.88 -5.35
CA THR A 122 5.86 21.08 -4.43
C THR A 122 6.03 20.27 -3.14
N ALA A 123 6.55 19.05 -3.22
CA ALA A 123 6.75 18.20 -2.06
C ALA A 123 7.87 18.70 -1.14
N THR A 124 8.95 19.24 -1.70
CA THR A 124 10.14 19.69 -0.97
C THR A 124 10.10 21.15 -0.52
N SER A 125 9.22 21.98 -1.09
CA SER A 125 9.08 23.40 -0.71
C SER A 125 8.08 23.64 0.44
N GLN A 126 7.51 22.58 1.02
CA GLN A 126 6.58 22.67 2.16
C GLN A 126 7.17 22.19 3.50
N ASP A 127 8.48 21.95 3.53
CA ASP A 127 9.26 21.68 4.75
C ASP A 127 10.14 22.90 5.07
#